data_AF-A0A9P9JBP5-F1
#
_entry.id   AF-A0A9P9JBP5-F1
#
_cell.length_a   1.000
_cell.length_b   1.000
_cell.length_c   1.000
_cell.angle_alpha   90.00
_cell.angle_beta   90.00
_cell.angle_gamma   90.00
#
_symmetry.space_group_name_H-M   'P 1'
#
loop_
_entity.id
_entity.type
_entity.pdbx_description
1 polymer ?
#
loop_
_entity_poly.entity_id
_entity_poly.type
_entity_poly.pdbx_seq_one_letter_code
_entity_poly.pdbx_strand_id
1 'polypeptide(L)'
;MPSDGNLNGPSKNRLAARRSKGKAERRKRALMPKDKVAKADTTRGARPGMMPTSGPRAKLSSKKAKKLEKKMGYALKRKMEAEGEAEMKDAPAEAGDEAKEVAMEEIQ
;
A
#
# COMPACT_ATOMS: atom_id res chain seq x y z
N MET A 1 -40.43 -40.53 36.28
CA MET A 1 -39.72 -40.05 35.07
C MET A 1 -39.72 -38.55 35.12
N PRO A 2 -38.55 -37.85 35.16
CA PRO A 2 -38.59 -36.41 35.04
C PRO A 2 -39.13 -36.09 33.65
N SER A 3 -40.25 -35.38 33.58
CA SER A 3 -40.80 -34.88 32.33
C SER A 3 -39.82 -33.86 31.76
N ASP A 4 -38.93 -34.35 30.91
CA ASP A 4 -37.92 -33.52 30.25
C ASP A 4 -38.65 -32.44 29.43
N GLY A 5 -38.39 -31.19 29.83
CA GLY A 5 -39.20 -30.03 29.47
C GLY A 5 -39.40 -29.80 27.97
N ASN A 6 -40.37 -28.93 27.66
CA ASN A 6 -40.78 -28.47 26.33
C ASN A 6 -39.88 -28.94 25.18
N LEU A 7 -40.25 -30.05 24.52
CA LEU A 7 -39.50 -30.63 23.39
C LEU A 7 -39.34 -29.64 22.22
N ASN A 8 -40.20 -28.62 22.14
CA ASN A 8 -40.13 -27.57 21.14
C ASN A 8 -39.09 -26.48 21.48
N GLY A 9 -38.46 -26.56 22.65
CA GLY A 9 -37.54 -25.55 23.18
C GLY A 9 -36.13 -26.10 23.48
N PRO A 10 -35.08 -25.26 23.36
CA PRO A 10 -33.74 -25.67 23.77
C PRO A 10 -33.68 -25.89 25.30
N SER A 11 -32.99 -26.96 25.71
CA SER A 11 -32.80 -27.31 27.13
C SER A 11 -32.13 -26.17 27.93
N LYS A 12 -32.37 -26.15 29.25
CA LYS A 12 -31.75 -25.16 30.16
C LYS A 12 -30.23 -25.12 30.02
N ASN A 13 -29.59 -26.27 29.84
CA ASN A 13 -28.15 -26.39 29.63
C ASN A 13 -27.72 -25.76 28.30
N ARG A 14 -28.49 -25.95 27.22
CA ARG A 14 -28.24 -25.31 25.92
C ARG A 14 -28.39 -23.80 26.00
N LEU A 15 -29.35 -23.28 26.78
CA LEU A 15 -29.49 -21.84 27.04
C LEU A 15 -28.30 -21.27 27.83
N ALA A 16 -27.84 -21.98 28.86
CA ALA A 16 -26.65 -21.59 29.63
C ALA A 16 -25.39 -21.55 28.75
N ALA A 17 -25.18 -22.57 27.91
CA ALA A 17 -24.07 -22.64 26.97
C ALA A 17 -24.13 -21.52 25.90
N ARG A 18 -25.32 -21.18 25.39
CA ARG A 18 -25.50 -20.03 24.48
C ARG A 18 -25.13 -18.71 25.16
N ARG A 19 -25.55 -18.52 26.42
CA ARG A 19 -25.19 -17.33 27.22
C ARG A 19 -23.69 -17.23 27.46
N SER A 20 -23.00 -18.33 27.78
CA SER A 20 -21.55 -18.33 28.00
C SER A 20 -20.77 -18.03 26.71
N LYS A 21 -21.17 -18.66 25.59
CA LYS A 21 -20.61 -18.36 24.26
C LYS A 21 -20.78 -16.88 23.88
N GLY A 22 -21.99 -16.33 24.04
CA GLY A 22 -22.25 -14.91 23.76
C GLY A 22 -21.42 -13.97 24.64
N LYS A 23 -21.24 -14.30 25.94
CA LYS A 23 -20.35 -13.54 26.83
C LYS A 23 -18.89 -13.58 26.35
N ALA A 24 -18.40 -14.74 25.91
CA ALA A 24 -17.04 -14.89 25.40
C ALA A 24 -16.82 -14.09 24.11
N GLU A 25 -17.75 -14.15 23.15
CA GLU A 25 -17.69 -13.37 21.92
C GLU A 25 -17.73 -11.87 22.19
N ARG A 26 -18.59 -11.40 23.10
CA ARG A 26 -18.63 -9.99 23.50
C ARG A 26 -17.30 -9.53 24.09
N ARG A 27 -16.65 -10.33 24.94
CA ARG A 27 -15.31 -10.02 25.46
C ARG A 27 -14.29 -9.93 24.33
N LYS A 28 -14.28 -10.89 23.39
CA LYS A 28 -13.40 -10.85 22.21
C LYS A 28 -13.62 -9.59 21.38
N ARG A 29 -14.87 -9.22 21.09
CA ARG A 29 -15.21 -7.99 20.35
C ARG A 29 -14.81 -6.71 21.11
N ALA A 30 -14.90 -6.71 22.43
CA ALA A 30 -14.47 -5.58 23.25
C ALA A 30 -12.93 -5.43 23.31
N LEU A 31 -12.20 -6.55 23.23
CA LEU A 31 -10.72 -6.57 23.21
C LEU A 31 -10.14 -6.36 21.81
N MET A 32 -10.93 -6.56 20.75
CA MET A 32 -10.51 -6.26 19.38
C MET A 32 -10.32 -4.74 19.23
N PRO A 33 -9.18 -4.29 18.69
CA PRO A 33 -8.95 -2.87 18.46
C PRO A 33 -9.98 -2.36 17.46
N LYS A 34 -10.86 -1.46 17.91
CA LYS A 34 -11.86 -0.79 17.07
C LYS A 34 -11.20 0.05 15.97
N ASP A 35 -9.95 0.42 16.21
CA ASP A 35 -9.26 1.49 15.50
C ASP A 35 -8.40 0.98 14.33
N LYS A 36 -8.62 -0.26 13.88
CA LYS A 36 -7.89 -0.93 12.78
C LYS A 36 -6.36 -0.94 12.95
N VAL A 37 -5.87 -0.63 14.15
CA VAL A 37 -4.44 -0.68 14.49
C VAL A 37 -4.04 -2.13 14.75
N ALA A 38 -3.00 -2.61 14.06
CA ALA A 38 -2.47 -3.94 14.31
C ALA A 38 -1.83 -4.02 15.70
N LYS A 39 -1.95 -5.16 16.40
CA LYS A 39 -1.38 -5.36 17.74
C LYS A 39 0.15 -5.17 17.79
N ALA A 40 0.86 -5.48 16.72
CA ALA A 40 2.30 -5.23 16.66
C ALA A 40 2.62 -3.71 16.66
N ASP A 41 1.74 -2.91 16.09
CA ASP A 41 1.94 -1.48 15.91
C ASP A 41 1.57 -0.68 17.18
N THR A 42 0.72 -1.23 18.05
CA THR A 42 0.41 -0.59 19.35
C THR A 42 1.64 -0.47 20.24
N THR A 43 2.54 -1.47 20.20
CA THR A 43 3.83 -1.42 20.93
C THR A 43 4.77 -0.34 20.41
N ARG A 44 4.57 0.11 19.16
CA ARG A 44 5.33 1.20 18.50
C ARG A 44 4.62 2.54 18.59
N GLY A 45 3.67 2.69 19.52
CA GLY A 45 2.96 3.94 19.77
C GLY A 45 1.78 4.23 18.84
N ALA A 46 1.36 3.28 18.00
CA ALA A 46 0.17 3.49 17.17
C ALA A 46 -1.10 3.52 18.04
N ARG A 47 -1.94 4.53 17.80
CA ARG A 47 -3.18 4.82 18.54
C ARG A 47 -4.29 5.16 17.54
N PRO A 48 -5.56 5.23 17.97
CA PRO A 48 -6.64 5.61 17.05
C PRO A 48 -6.35 6.98 16.43
N GLY A 49 -6.35 7.05 15.09
CA GLY A 49 -5.99 8.27 14.35
C GLY A 49 -4.49 8.61 14.31
N MET A 50 -3.62 7.84 14.97
CA MET A 50 -2.17 8.02 14.94
C MET A 50 -1.47 6.78 14.39
N MET A 51 -0.69 6.98 13.33
CA MET A 51 0.16 5.94 12.76
C MET A 51 1.32 5.59 13.72
N PRO A 52 1.96 4.42 13.55
CA PRO A 52 3.13 4.04 14.34
C PRO A 52 4.25 5.10 14.19
N THR A 53 5.02 5.31 15.25
CA THR A 53 6.15 6.26 15.21
C THR A 53 7.42 5.64 14.62
N SER A 54 7.51 4.31 14.64
CA SER A 54 8.68 3.55 14.18
C SER A 54 8.29 2.28 13.40
N GLY A 55 9.27 1.72 12.68
CA GLY A 55 9.09 0.50 11.90
C GLY A 55 8.56 0.73 10.48
N PRO A 56 8.26 -0.36 9.75
CA PRO A 56 7.95 -0.30 8.31
C PRO A 56 6.62 0.38 8.00
N ARG A 57 5.69 0.41 8.96
CA ARG A 57 4.37 1.05 8.81
C ARG A 57 4.35 2.49 9.33
N ALA A 58 5.48 3.01 9.81
CA ALA A 58 5.56 4.39 10.27
C ALA A 58 5.41 5.35 9.10
N LYS A 59 4.62 6.41 9.30
CA LYS A 59 4.42 7.43 8.28
C LYS A 59 5.71 8.21 8.06
N LEU A 60 6.21 8.22 6.82
CA LEU A 60 7.30 9.09 6.45
C LEU A 60 6.83 10.55 6.44
N SER A 61 7.69 11.47 6.90
CA SER A 61 7.47 12.90 6.71
C SER A 61 7.35 13.21 5.21
N SER A 62 6.46 14.13 4.85
CA SER A 62 6.23 14.56 3.47
C SER A 62 7.53 14.98 2.77
N LYS A 63 8.42 15.68 3.48
CA LYS A 63 9.74 16.09 2.95
C LYS A 63 10.64 14.89 2.66
N LYS A 64 10.59 13.85 3.50
CA LYS A 64 11.38 12.64 3.33
C LYS A 64 10.84 11.77 2.18
N ALA A 65 9.52 11.65 2.05
CA ALA A 65 8.87 10.97 0.93
C ALA A 65 9.26 11.60 -0.41
N LYS A 66 9.09 12.92 -0.56
CA LYS A 66 9.49 13.66 -1.78
C LYS A 66 10.97 13.48 -2.13
N LYS A 67 11.86 13.47 -1.13
CA LYS A 67 13.29 13.22 -1.36
C LYS A 67 13.57 11.78 -1.82
N LEU A 68 12.84 10.81 -1.29
CA LEU A 68 12.98 9.41 -1.68
C LEU A 68 12.50 9.20 -3.12
N GLU A 69 11.33 9.73 -3.46
CA GLU A 69 10.77 9.71 -4.82
C GLU A 69 11.75 10.33 -5.83
N LYS A 70 12.32 11.50 -5.52
CA LYS A 70 13.32 12.16 -6.38
C LYS A 70 14.57 11.29 -6.56
N LYS A 71 15.07 10.66 -5.49
CA LYS A 71 16.22 9.74 -5.57
C LYS A 71 15.91 8.49 -6.39
N MET A 72 14.71 7.91 -6.24
CA MET A 72 14.27 6.78 -7.05
C MET A 72 14.17 7.16 -8.53
N GLY A 73 13.65 8.35 -8.85
CA GLY A 73 13.63 8.85 -10.23
C GLY A 73 15.03 8.94 -10.84
N TYR A 74 16.02 9.46 -10.10
CA TYR A 74 17.40 9.49 -10.59
C TYR A 74 18.04 8.11 -10.71
N ALA A 75 17.72 7.19 -9.81
CA ALA A 75 18.20 5.82 -9.89
C ALA A 75 17.61 5.10 -11.12
N LEU A 76 16.33 5.33 -11.43
CA LEU A 76 15.70 4.79 -12.63
C LEU A 76 16.29 5.35 -13.91
N LYS A 77 16.55 6.67 -13.99
CA LYS A 77 17.23 7.27 -15.14
C LYS A 77 18.62 6.67 -15.36
N ARG A 78 19.43 6.58 -14.31
CA ARG A 78 20.73 5.92 -14.37
C ARG A 78 20.64 4.45 -14.75
N LYS A 79 19.60 3.76 -14.27
CA LYS A 79 19.35 2.37 -14.64
C LYS A 79 18.98 2.24 -16.12
N MET A 80 18.12 3.12 -16.65
CA MET A 80 17.78 3.16 -18.08
C MET A 80 18.99 3.52 -18.96
N GLU A 81 19.82 4.47 -18.53
CA GLU A 81 21.07 4.83 -19.22
C GLU A 81 22.09 3.68 -19.18
N ALA A 82 22.20 2.96 -18.04
CA ALA A 82 23.11 1.83 -17.88
C ALA A 82 22.60 0.52 -18.53
N GLU A 83 21.28 0.33 -18.60
CA GLU A 83 20.65 -0.78 -19.34
C GLU A 83 20.61 -0.52 -20.85
N GLY A 84 21.02 0.67 -21.30
CA GLY A 84 21.29 0.96 -22.70
C GLY A 84 20.03 1.19 -23.52
N GLU A 85 19.97 2.38 -24.10
CA GLU A 85 19.50 2.66 -25.44
C GLU A 85 19.22 1.39 -26.27
N ALA A 86 17.97 1.20 -26.68
CA ALA A 86 17.70 0.44 -27.89
C ALA A 86 18.59 1.04 -28.99
N GLU A 87 19.56 0.24 -29.44
CA GLU A 87 20.40 0.51 -30.61
C GLU A 87 19.53 1.08 -31.74
N MET A 88 19.83 2.29 -32.16
CA MET A 88 19.73 2.77 -33.55
C MET A 88 20.65 3.99 -33.68
N LYS A 89 21.94 3.74 -33.48
CA LYS A 89 23.01 4.52 -34.12
C LYS A 89 23.69 3.62 -35.12
N ASP A 90 23.06 3.53 -36.30
CA ASP A 90 23.73 3.35 -37.59
C ASP A 90 22.68 3.50 -38.70
N ALA A 91 22.28 4.74 -38.94
CA ALA A 91 21.92 5.17 -40.28
C ALA A 91 23.03 6.16 -40.69
N PRO A 92 23.80 5.90 -41.77
CA PRO A 92 24.92 6.74 -42.15
C PRO A 92 24.44 8.16 -42.42
N ALA A 93 25.13 9.10 -41.77
CA ALA A 93 25.02 10.52 -42.07
C ALA A 93 25.68 10.78 -43.42
N GLU A 94 24.91 10.82 -44.51
CA GLU A 94 25.23 11.65 -45.67
C GLU A 94 23.95 12.15 -46.34
N ALA A 95 24.02 13.42 -46.78
CA ALA A 95 23.06 14.19 -47.57
C ALA A 95 21.82 14.73 -46.86
N GLY A 96 21.82 16.03 -46.52
CA GLY A 96 20.58 16.74 -46.24
C GLY A 96 20.65 18.23 -45.89
N ASP A 97 21.74 18.73 -45.32
CA ASP A 97 21.76 20.12 -44.82
C ASP A 97 22.21 21.18 -45.84
N GLU A 98 22.76 20.79 -47.00
CA GLU A 98 23.09 21.75 -48.07
C GLU A 98 21.86 22.21 -48.88
N ALA A 99 20.71 21.54 -48.76
CA ALA A 99 19.51 21.85 -49.55
C ALA A 99 18.64 23.00 -48.99
N LYS A 100 18.90 23.48 -47.76
CA LYS A 100 18.09 24.55 -47.15
C LYS A 100 18.72 25.95 -47.25
N GLU A 101 20.04 26.06 -47.36
CA GLU A 101 20.68 27.37 -47.55
C GLU A 101 20.47 27.89 -48.98
N VAL A 102 20.56 27.02 -49.99
CA VAL A 102 20.37 27.40 -51.41
C VAL A 102 18.95 27.90 -51.70
N ALA A 103 17.93 27.38 -51.00
CA ALA A 103 16.53 27.80 -51.22
C ALA A 103 16.18 29.18 -50.62
N MET A 104 17.00 29.72 -49.70
CA MET A 104 16.76 31.04 -49.11
C MET A 104 17.49 32.18 -49.83
N GLU A 105 18.57 31.90 -50.57
CA GLU A 105 19.30 32.92 -51.34
C GLU A 105 18.69 33.24 -52.71
N GLU A 106 17.85 32.36 -53.28
CA GLU A 106 17.19 32.61 -54.58
C GLU A 106 15.86 33.40 -54.50
N ILE A 107 15.40 33.78 -53.29
CA ILE A 107 14.11 34.50 -53.09
C ILE A 107 14.31 35.94 -52.57
N GLN A 108 15.43 36.59 -52.87
CA GLN A 108 15.62 38.04 -52.66
C GLN A 108 15.82 38.80 -53.97
#